data_AF-A0A1Q3MG95-F1
#
_entry.id   AF-A0A1Q3MG95-F1
#
_cell.length_a   1.000
_cell.length_b   1.000
_cell.length_c   1.000
_cell.angle_alpha   90.00
_cell.angle_beta   90.00
_cell.angle_gamma   90.00
#
_symmetry.space_group_name_H-M   'P 1'
#
loop_
_entity.id
_entity.type
_entity.pdbx_description
1 polymer ?
#
loop_
_entity_poly.entity_id
_entity_poly.type
_entity_poly.pdbx_seq_one_letter_code
_entity_poly.pdbx_strand_id
1 'polypeptide(L)'
;MPLSLLSLALAVTIPSSQASISVDPTLQYQKWDGWGTSLCWWAHVIGGYPDAVREEVMQKTFKYLGFNIVRYNIGGTENPEHKHMQPRALVPGYLKPDGSYDWTADANQRWVLQRAKKLGVNRFEAFSNSPPYFMTLNGCASGAKDGGSNLDPAKMDAFADYLVTVVKHFKDNWGITFETLTPLNEPGADWWKEGGRQEGCHVSPGDEQSKLLLATARELEKVKSPTKLSGAEESLIDQSVTAYDKMWPEAKAKLARFNTHTYGGSKRRELQERMDMFGKPFWMSEYGDRDPSGLTMSLQILKDLKQMRPSAWCYWQVVDQTGSNWGFWDMDLNGGGHTAVTHPKLYVMANYSRFIRPGARFIEVGDDHTLAAMKGNDLILVVTRKGEGGKTTFDLSKFKSVGKDAQVYVTAPGKNLAEMPRIKIEGKTLQAEVEADSVTTFVVKGCRT
;
A
#
# COMPACT_ATOMS: atom_id res chain seq x y z
N MET A 1 -31.00 -41.63 -60.82
CA MET A 1 -29.65 -41.32 -60.32
C MET A 1 -29.52 -39.83 -60.16
N PRO A 2 -29.25 -39.31 -58.95
CA PRO A 2 -28.51 -38.08 -58.80
C PRO A 2 -27.19 -38.35 -58.05
N LEU A 3 -26.07 -37.91 -58.63
CA LEU A 3 -24.77 -37.90 -57.96
C LEU A 3 -24.76 -36.78 -56.91
N SER A 4 -24.48 -37.13 -55.66
CA SER A 4 -24.12 -36.18 -54.60
C SER A 4 -22.60 -35.96 -54.62
N LEU A 5 -22.18 -34.73 -54.90
CA LEU A 5 -20.79 -34.30 -54.74
C LEU A 5 -20.55 -33.91 -53.28
N LEU A 6 -19.77 -34.71 -52.56
CA LEU A 6 -19.19 -34.32 -51.28
C LEU A 6 -17.96 -33.42 -51.53
N SER A 7 -18.08 -32.12 -51.25
CA SER A 7 -16.92 -31.23 -51.12
C SER A 7 -16.30 -31.40 -49.73
N LEU A 8 -15.10 -31.97 -49.68
CA LEU A 8 -14.28 -32.05 -48.47
C LEU A 8 -13.54 -30.70 -48.29
N ALA A 9 -14.04 -29.83 -47.43
CA ALA A 9 -13.31 -28.62 -47.03
C ALA A 9 -12.26 -29.00 -45.97
N LEU A 10 -10.98 -29.07 -46.36
CA LEU A 10 -9.88 -29.10 -45.40
C LEU A 10 -9.80 -27.74 -44.70
N ALA A 11 -10.16 -27.68 -43.42
CA ALA A 11 -9.85 -26.56 -42.56
C ALA A 11 -8.34 -26.59 -42.26
N VAL A 12 -7.58 -25.72 -42.93
CA VAL A 12 -6.19 -25.43 -42.55
C VAL A 12 -6.25 -24.60 -41.27
N THR A 13 -5.96 -25.23 -40.13
CA THR A 13 -5.71 -24.53 -38.87
C THR A 13 -4.32 -23.91 -38.95
N ILE A 14 -4.25 -22.62 -39.29
CA ILE A 14 -3.02 -21.85 -39.11
C ILE A 14 -2.82 -21.72 -37.59
N PRO A 15 -1.69 -22.18 -37.00
CA PRO A 15 -1.42 -21.94 -35.60
C PRO A 15 -1.35 -20.43 -35.41
N SER A 16 -2.24 -19.88 -34.56
CA SER A 16 -2.04 -18.54 -34.04
C SER A 16 -0.70 -18.55 -33.30
N SER A 17 0.32 -17.93 -33.90
CA SER A 17 1.56 -17.59 -33.22
C SER A 17 1.19 -16.58 -32.14
N GLN A 18 0.90 -17.06 -30.94
CA GLN A 18 0.69 -16.20 -29.79
C GLN A 18 1.94 -15.33 -29.63
N ALA A 19 1.76 -14.01 -29.77
CA ALA A 19 2.87 -13.06 -29.74
C ALA A 19 3.64 -13.18 -28.42
N SER A 20 4.98 -13.17 -28.49
CA SER A 20 5.85 -13.18 -27.31
C SER A 20 5.82 -11.83 -26.60
N ILE A 21 5.84 -11.85 -25.26
CA ILE A 21 5.92 -10.68 -24.40
C ILE A 21 7.39 -10.26 -24.28
N SER A 22 7.76 -9.11 -24.84
CA SER A 22 9.12 -8.55 -24.72
C SER A 22 9.44 -8.14 -23.29
N VAL A 23 10.63 -8.48 -22.79
CA VAL A 23 11.18 -7.98 -21.52
C VAL A 23 12.46 -7.20 -21.82
N ASP A 24 12.46 -5.90 -21.50
CA ASP A 24 13.53 -4.98 -21.89
C ASP A 24 14.25 -4.37 -20.68
N PRO A 25 15.46 -4.85 -20.35
CA PRO A 25 16.22 -4.33 -19.21
C PRO A 25 16.88 -2.96 -19.48
N THR A 26 16.86 -2.47 -20.73
CA THR A 26 17.47 -1.19 -21.11
C THR A 26 16.57 0.00 -20.75
N LEU A 27 15.27 -0.25 -20.60
CA LEU A 27 14.27 0.72 -20.14
C LEU A 27 13.98 0.46 -18.66
N GLN A 28 14.46 1.36 -17.79
CA GLN A 28 14.34 1.23 -16.34
C GLN A 28 13.46 2.33 -15.76
N TYR A 29 12.64 1.97 -14.78
CA TYR A 29 11.68 2.89 -14.15
C TYR A 29 12.07 3.20 -12.71
N GLN A 30 11.14 3.09 -11.76
CA GLN A 30 11.35 3.43 -10.36
C GLN A 30 12.25 2.41 -9.63
N LYS A 31 13.04 2.90 -8.67
CA LYS A 31 13.74 2.06 -7.69
C LYS A 31 12.77 1.74 -6.56
N TRP A 32 12.77 0.50 -6.11
CA TRP A 32 11.81 0.02 -5.13
C TRP A 32 12.23 0.30 -3.69
N ASP A 33 11.40 1.02 -2.94
CA ASP A 33 11.55 1.25 -1.51
C ASP A 33 10.97 0.11 -0.68
N GLY A 34 9.84 -0.48 -1.14
CA GLY A 34 9.29 -1.64 -0.48
C GLY A 34 7.78 -1.78 -0.50
N TRP A 35 7.33 -2.71 0.34
CA TRP A 35 5.95 -3.08 0.56
C TRP A 35 5.60 -2.85 2.03
N GLY A 36 4.37 -2.42 2.30
CA GLY A 36 3.97 -2.10 3.66
C GLY A 36 2.50 -2.26 3.95
N THR A 37 2.17 -1.89 5.19
CA THR A 37 0.79 -1.79 5.66
C THR A 37 0.62 -0.66 6.66
N SER A 38 -0.63 -0.21 6.82
CA SER A 38 -1.04 0.59 7.96
C SER A 38 -1.30 -0.28 9.20
N LEU A 39 -1.05 0.29 10.38
CA LEU A 39 -1.40 -0.31 11.66
C LEU A 39 -2.84 0.02 12.09
N CYS A 40 -3.43 1.03 11.46
CA CYS A 40 -4.82 1.41 11.63
C CYS A 40 -5.70 0.29 11.06
N TRP A 41 -6.61 -0.39 11.76
CA TRP A 41 -6.99 -0.41 13.18
C TRP A 41 -6.55 -1.68 13.89
N TRP A 42 -6.25 -2.71 13.11
CA TRP A 42 -5.99 -4.04 13.64
C TRP A 42 -4.91 -4.07 14.72
N ALA A 43 -3.89 -3.22 14.64
CA ALA A 43 -2.81 -3.20 15.61
C ALA A 43 -3.26 -2.65 16.98
N HIS A 44 -4.26 -1.76 17.00
CA HIS A 44 -4.87 -1.26 18.24
C HIS A 44 -5.52 -2.40 19.02
N VAL A 45 -6.07 -3.39 18.32
CA VAL A 45 -6.75 -4.54 18.93
C VAL A 45 -5.80 -5.71 19.14
N ILE A 46 -5.17 -6.20 18.08
CA ILE A 46 -4.31 -7.40 18.09
C ILE A 46 -3.05 -7.20 18.94
N GLY A 47 -2.56 -5.96 19.10
CA GLY A 47 -1.47 -5.71 20.03
C GLY A 47 -1.76 -6.16 21.46
N GLY A 48 -3.04 -6.25 21.85
CA GLY A 48 -3.49 -6.74 23.16
C GLY A 48 -3.92 -8.21 23.19
N TYR A 49 -3.80 -8.95 22.08
CA TYR A 49 -4.19 -10.37 22.01
C TYR A 49 -3.16 -11.28 22.71
N PRO A 50 -3.53 -12.53 23.04
CA PRO A 50 -2.59 -13.50 23.60
C PRO A 50 -1.31 -13.61 22.77
N ASP A 51 -0.17 -13.80 23.43
CA ASP A 51 1.15 -13.76 22.79
C ASP A 51 1.26 -14.63 21.54
N ALA A 52 0.78 -15.87 21.61
CA ALA A 52 0.82 -16.80 20.47
C ALA A 52 0.03 -16.26 19.26
N VAL A 53 -1.13 -15.63 19.50
CA VAL A 53 -2.00 -15.11 18.45
C VAL A 53 -1.38 -13.89 17.79
N ARG A 54 -1.00 -12.88 18.58
CA ARG A 54 -0.40 -11.67 18.02
C ARG A 54 0.92 -11.98 17.33
N GLU A 55 1.73 -12.89 17.86
CA GLU A 55 2.99 -13.28 17.24
C GLU A 55 2.80 -13.98 15.89
N GLU A 56 1.78 -14.83 15.71
CA GLU A 56 1.47 -15.43 14.41
C GLU A 56 1.17 -14.35 13.35
N VAL A 57 0.35 -13.37 13.70
CA VAL A 57 0.04 -12.20 12.85
C VAL A 57 1.32 -11.46 12.50
N MET A 58 2.20 -11.20 13.47
CA MET A 58 3.47 -10.50 13.23
C MET A 58 4.40 -11.27 12.30
N GLN A 59 4.53 -12.59 12.48
CA GLN A 59 5.36 -13.45 11.62
C GLN A 59 4.81 -13.49 10.20
N LYS A 60 3.49 -13.64 10.02
CA LYS A 60 2.88 -13.64 8.68
C LYS A 60 3.06 -12.29 7.97
N THR A 61 2.85 -11.18 8.66
CA THR A 61 3.01 -9.84 8.06
C THR A 61 4.46 -9.48 7.75
N PHE A 62 5.37 -9.61 8.71
CA PHE A 62 6.70 -9.01 8.60
C PHE A 62 7.80 -9.98 8.22
N LYS A 63 7.60 -11.30 8.41
CA LYS A 63 8.55 -12.32 7.96
C LYS A 63 8.10 -13.03 6.69
N TYR A 64 6.86 -13.53 6.66
CA TYR A 64 6.36 -14.28 5.51
C TYR A 64 6.15 -13.36 4.30
N LEU A 65 5.36 -12.28 4.42
CA LEU A 65 5.26 -11.27 3.34
C LEU A 65 6.54 -10.44 3.22
N GLY A 66 7.29 -10.32 4.31
CA GLY A 66 8.52 -9.53 4.34
C GLY A 66 8.24 -8.03 4.16
N PHE A 67 7.10 -7.53 4.60
CA PHE A 67 6.84 -6.08 4.60
C PHE A 67 7.95 -5.35 5.35
N ASN A 68 8.43 -4.26 4.77
CA ASN A 68 9.53 -3.47 5.31
C ASN A 68 9.12 -2.02 5.61
N ILE A 69 7.87 -1.66 5.29
CA ILE A 69 7.25 -0.37 5.57
C ILE A 69 6.09 -0.57 6.54
N VAL A 70 6.00 0.28 7.57
CA VAL A 70 4.85 0.36 8.48
C VAL A 70 4.39 1.81 8.60
N ARG A 71 3.09 2.05 8.42
CA ARG A 71 2.43 3.34 8.68
C ARG A 71 1.71 3.29 10.03
N TYR A 72 2.13 4.11 10.99
CA TYR A 72 1.59 4.18 12.36
C TYR A 72 0.54 5.30 12.47
N ASN A 73 -0.67 4.97 12.93
CA ASN A 73 -1.73 5.95 13.16
C ASN A 73 -1.58 6.58 14.55
N ILE A 74 -1.23 7.87 14.58
CA ILE A 74 -1.33 8.72 15.77
C ILE A 74 -2.81 9.05 15.97
N GLY A 75 -3.41 8.45 17.00
CA GLY A 75 -4.84 8.60 17.29
C GLY A 75 -5.24 10.06 17.53
N GLY A 76 -6.40 10.42 16.99
CA GLY A 76 -7.08 11.66 17.34
C GLY A 76 -7.65 11.56 18.76
N THR A 77 -8.26 10.43 19.12
CA THR A 77 -9.15 10.28 20.29
C THR A 77 -10.49 10.95 20.04
N GLU A 78 -11.56 10.17 20.13
CA GLU A 78 -12.93 10.65 20.06
C GLU A 78 -13.41 11.18 21.42
N ASN A 79 -14.37 12.11 21.38
CA ASN A 79 -15.12 12.58 22.52
C ASN A 79 -15.77 11.39 23.25
N PRO A 80 -15.53 11.21 24.56
CA PRO A 80 -16.12 10.12 25.33
C PRO A 80 -17.66 10.08 25.32
N GLU A 81 -18.34 11.19 25.02
CA GLU A 81 -19.79 11.27 24.90
C GLU A 81 -20.31 10.60 23.61
N HIS A 82 -19.47 10.48 22.59
CA HIS A 82 -19.81 9.86 21.31
C HIS A 82 -19.61 8.34 21.36
N LYS A 83 -20.54 7.58 20.74
CA LYS A 83 -20.56 6.09 20.75
C LYS A 83 -20.71 5.47 19.34
N HIS A 84 -20.47 6.24 18.30
CA HIS A 84 -20.74 5.83 16.90
C HIS A 84 -19.57 5.10 16.22
N MET A 85 -18.33 5.32 16.67
CA MET A 85 -17.16 4.66 16.08
C MET A 85 -17.10 3.18 16.48
N GLN A 86 -16.54 2.36 15.58
CA GLN A 86 -16.27 0.96 15.88
C GLN A 86 -15.17 0.84 16.94
N PRO A 87 -15.24 -0.12 17.88
CA PRO A 87 -14.20 -0.31 18.91
C PRO A 87 -12.78 -0.36 18.36
N ARG A 88 -12.55 -1.08 17.27
CA ARG A 88 -11.24 -1.13 16.60
C ARG A 88 -10.73 0.24 16.13
N ALA A 89 -11.65 1.12 15.72
CA ALA A 89 -11.35 2.42 15.13
C ALA A 89 -11.18 3.54 16.18
N LEU A 90 -11.45 3.25 17.46
CA LEU A 90 -11.23 4.16 18.59
C LEU A 90 -9.76 4.16 19.02
N VAL A 91 -8.87 4.57 18.11
CA VAL A 91 -7.43 4.60 18.36
C VAL A 91 -7.13 5.71 19.39
N PRO A 92 -6.53 5.38 20.55
CA PRO A 92 -6.29 6.36 21.59
C PRO A 92 -5.10 7.26 21.21
N GLY A 93 -5.29 8.57 21.32
CA GLY A 93 -4.25 9.58 21.18
C GLY A 93 -3.49 9.80 22.49
N TYR A 94 -2.38 10.52 22.39
CA TYR A 94 -1.50 10.78 23.54
C TYR A 94 -1.83 12.08 24.28
N LEU A 95 -2.48 13.05 23.63
CA LEU A 95 -2.78 14.36 24.20
C LEU A 95 -4.16 14.36 24.85
N LYS A 96 -4.24 14.84 26.09
CA LYS A 96 -5.49 15.01 26.84
C LYS A 96 -6.04 16.44 26.70
N PRO A 97 -7.36 16.64 26.94
CA PRO A 97 -7.98 17.97 26.88
C PRO A 97 -7.35 19.02 27.82
N ASP A 98 -6.73 18.59 28.93
CA ASP A 98 -6.02 19.46 29.87
C ASP A 98 -4.59 19.84 29.42
N GLY A 99 -4.15 19.37 28.25
CA GLY A 99 -2.83 19.60 27.70
C GLY A 99 -1.75 18.62 28.18
N SER A 100 -2.08 17.69 29.08
CA SER A 100 -1.15 16.66 29.54
C SER A 100 -1.02 15.52 28.52
N TYR A 101 0.11 14.82 28.55
CA TYR A 101 0.36 13.66 27.70
C TYR A 101 0.26 12.35 28.49
N ASP A 102 -0.47 11.37 27.93
CA ASP A 102 -0.55 10.00 28.40
C ASP A 102 0.21 9.05 27.48
N TRP A 103 1.48 8.87 27.78
CA TRP A 103 2.37 7.98 27.03
C TRP A 103 2.01 6.49 27.14
N THR A 104 1.00 6.13 27.95
CA THR A 104 0.51 4.75 28.07
C THR A 104 -0.62 4.42 27.08
N ALA A 105 -1.36 5.42 26.59
CA ALA A 105 -2.63 5.30 25.85
C ALA A 105 -2.66 4.24 24.73
N ASP A 106 -1.71 4.25 23.78
CA ASP A 106 -1.69 3.33 22.65
C ASP A 106 -0.69 2.16 22.78
N ALA A 107 -0.74 1.43 23.89
CA ALA A 107 0.22 0.36 24.16
C ALA A 107 0.24 -0.75 23.09
N ASN A 108 -0.92 -1.04 22.50
CA ASN A 108 -1.08 -2.13 21.55
C ASN A 108 -0.44 -1.85 20.19
N GLN A 109 -0.72 -0.70 19.55
CA GLN A 109 -0.03 -0.39 18.30
C GLN A 109 1.47 -0.15 18.52
N ARG A 110 1.87 0.44 19.66
CA ARG A 110 3.29 0.56 20.02
C ARG A 110 3.98 -0.80 20.09
N TRP A 111 3.35 -1.79 20.70
CA TRP A 111 3.88 -3.15 20.75
C TRP A 111 4.07 -3.72 19.34
N VAL A 112 3.06 -3.59 18.47
CA VAL A 112 3.10 -4.05 17.07
C VAL A 112 4.24 -3.36 16.31
N LEU A 113 4.38 -2.04 16.43
CA LEU A 113 5.44 -1.27 15.79
C LEU A 113 6.84 -1.71 16.22
N GLN A 114 7.05 -1.90 17.53
CA GLN A 114 8.31 -2.39 18.09
C GLN A 114 8.63 -3.81 17.61
N ARG A 115 7.61 -4.67 17.59
CA ARG A 115 7.79 -6.05 17.12
C ARG A 115 8.06 -6.11 15.62
N ALA A 116 7.40 -5.28 14.81
CA ALA A 116 7.65 -5.13 13.39
C ALA A 116 9.12 -4.73 13.11
N LYS A 117 9.64 -3.75 13.85
CA LYS A 117 11.07 -3.37 13.79
C LYS A 117 11.99 -4.55 14.09
N LYS A 118 11.72 -5.31 15.15
CA LYS A 118 12.50 -6.53 15.50
C LYS A 118 12.41 -7.61 14.41
N LEU A 119 11.35 -7.63 13.61
CA LEU A 119 11.18 -8.56 12.50
C LEU A 119 11.80 -8.07 11.19
N GLY A 120 12.40 -6.88 11.16
CA GLY A 120 13.17 -6.37 10.02
C GLY A 120 12.49 -5.26 9.23
N VAL A 121 11.38 -4.72 9.72
CA VAL A 121 10.84 -3.44 9.19
C VAL A 121 11.87 -2.34 9.43
N ASN A 122 12.13 -1.57 8.38
CA ASN A 122 13.19 -0.56 8.38
C ASN A 122 12.75 0.81 7.84
N ARG A 123 11.49 0.95 7.43
CA ARG A 123 10.88 2.22 7.05
C ARG A 123 9.60 2.42 7.84
N PHE A 124 9.47 3.60 8.44
CA PHE A 124 8.34 3.93 9.30
C PHE A 124 7.78 5.28 8.88
N GLU A 125 6.47 5.37 8.68
CA GLU A 125 5.75 6.63 8.52
C GLU A 125 4.76 6.77 9.66
N ALA A 126 4.58 7.99 10.16
CA ALA A 126 3.50 8.34 11.05
C ALA A 126 2.43 9.13 10.28
N PHE A 127 1.18 8.91 10.61
CA PHE A 127 0.06 9.67 10.07
C PHE A 127 -1.04 9.81 11.13
N SER A 128 -2.06 10.62 10.86
CA SER A 128 -3.25 10.69 11.70
C SER A 128 -4.51 10.67 10.84
N ASN A 129 -5.55 9.98 11.28
CA ASN A 129 -6.86 10.05 10.63
C ASN A 129 -7.61 11.34 10.98
N SER A 130 -7.36 11.91 12.16
CA SER A 130 -8.11 13.06 12.68
C SER A 130 -7.33 13.75 13.79
N PRO A 131 -7.44 15.08 13.96
CA PRO A 131 -6.98 15.72 15.18
C PRO A 131 -7.78 15.23 16.40
N PRO A 132 -7.28 15.45 17.62
CA PRO A 132 -8.10 15.24 18.81
C PRO A 132 -9.40 16.01 18.77
N TYR A 133 -10.48 15.40 19.27
CA TYR A 133 -11.83 15.97 19.19
C TYR A 133 -11.92 17.41 19.74
N PHE A 134 -11.13 17.76 20.77
CA PHE A 134 -11.07 19.11 21.35
C PHE A 134 -10.28 20.13 20.50
N MET A 135 -9.76 19.71 19.35
CA MET A 135 -9.19 20.57 18.30
C MET A 135 -10.10 20.64 17.07
N THR A 136 -11.27 19.98 17.07
CA THR A 136 -12.25 20.08 15.98
C THR A 136 -13.33 21.12 16.27
N LEU A 137 -13.96 21.64 15.22
CA LEU A 137 -15.01 22.66 15.30
C LEU A 137 -16.26 22.16 16.03
N ASN A 138 -16.61 20.89 15.87
CA ASN A 138 -17.82 20.30 16.44
C ASN A 138 -17.55 19.38 17.65
N GLY A 139 -16.30 19.22 18.08
CA GLY A 139 -15.98 18.32 19.18
C GLY A 139 -16.08 16.83 18.84
N CYS A 140 -16.06 16.47 17.56
CA CYS A 140 -16.12 15.07 17.09
C CYS A 140 -14.93 14.76 16.17
N ALA A 141 -14.31 13.60 16.35
CA ALA A 141 -13.15 13.14 15.60
C ALA A 141 -13.49 12.38 14.30
N SER A 142 -14.77 12.10 14.01
CA SER A 142 -15.17 11.44 12.75
C SER A 142 -15.46 12.39 11.57
N GLY A 143 -15.49 13.70 11.81
CA GLY A 143 -15.67 14.73 10.78
C GLY A 143 -16.77 15.74 11.10
N ALA A 144 -17.01 16.67 10.18
CA ALA A 144 -18.03 17.71 10.30
C ALA A 144 -19.43 17.19 9.97
N LYS A 145 -20.50 17.92 10.32
CA LYS A 145 -21.88 17.50 10.01
C LYS A 145 -22.14 17.34 8.50
N ASP A 146 -21.57 18.22 7.70
CA ASP A 146 -21.79 18.33 6.26
C ASP A 146 -20.71 17.63 5.42
N GLY A 147 -19.60 17.20 6.04
CA GLY A 147 -18.43 16.66 5.34
C GLY A 147 -17.38 17.70 4.98
N GLY A 148 -17.58 18.96 5.39
CA GLY A 148 -16.61 20.04 5.22
C GLY A 148 -15.50 20.02 6.27
N SER A 149 -14.64 21.05 6.22
CA SER A 149 -13.48 21.16 7.09
C SER A 149 -13.86 21.13 8.57
N ASN A 150 -13.16 20.28 9.35
CA ASN A 150 -13.51 20.08 10.76
C ASN A 150 -12.38 20.43 11.74
N LEU A 151 -11.13 20.58 11.29
CA LEU A 151 -10.05 21.08 12.13
C LEU A 151 -10.30 22.57 12.43
N ASP A 152 -10.34 22.96 13.71
CA ASP A 152 -10.44 24.37 14.09
C ASP A 152 -9.21 25.12 13.53
N PRO A 153 -9.39 26.13 12.66
CA PRO A 153 -8.28 26.88 12.09
C PRO A 153 -7.34 27.48 13.14
N ALA A 154 -7.86 27.84 14.32
CA ALA A 154 -7.06 28.36 15.43
C ALA A 154 -6.21 27.28 16.15
N LYS A 155 -6.48 26.00 15.88
CA LYS A 155 -5.79 24.84 16.47
C LYS A 155 -4.83 24.16 15.51
N MET A 156 -4.66 24.66 14.29
CA MET A 156 -3.81 24.04 13.27
C MET A 156 -2.34 23.90 13.72
N ASP A 157 -1.75 24.93 14.31
CA ASP A 157 -0.38 24.87 14.86
C ASP A 157 -0.30 23.93 16.08
N ALA A 158 -1.33 23.91 16.93
CA ALA A 158 -1.39 23.01 18.09
C ALA A 158 -1.51 21.54 17.67
N PHE A 159 -2.25 21.26 16.61
CA PHE A 159 -2.34 19.92 16.03
C PHE A 159 -1.00 19.48 15.40
N ALA A 160 -0.34 20.38 14.66
CA ALA A 160 1.00 20.12 14.15
C ALA A 160 2.00 19.84 15.29
N ASP A 161 1.99 20.64 16.36
CA ASP A 161 2.83 20.45 17.55
C ASP A 161 2.55 19.11 18.24
N TYR A 162 1.28 18.70 18.35
CA TYR A 162 0.90 17.39 18.87
C TYR A 162 1.56 16.25 18.09
N LEU A 163 1.39 16.22 16.76
CA LEU A 163 1.95 15.17 15.91
C LEU A 163 3.48 15.15 16.01
N VAL A 164 4.12 16.31 15.98
CA VAL A 164 5.59 16.43 16.08
C VAL A 164 6.10 16.00 17.45
N THR A 165 5.39 16.34 18.52
CA THR A 165 5.70 15.92 19.89
C THR A 165 5.63 14.40 20.03
N VAL A 166 4.61 13.75 19.44
CA VAL A 166 4.50 12.29 19.42
C VAL A 166 5.67 11.66 18.66
N VAL A 167 5.95 12.05 17.42
CA VAL A 167 7.06 11.44 16.65
C VAL A 167 8.42 11.66 17.32
N LYS A 168 8.63 12.81 17.96
CA LYS A 168 9.82 13.09 18.76
C LYS A 168 9.91 12.16 19.97
N HIS A 169 8.81 11.95 20.69
CA HIS A 169 8.77 11.03 21.82
C HIS A 169 9.11 9.60 21.42
N PHE A 170 8.56 9.11 20.30
CA PHE A 170 8.88 7.79 19.75
C PHE A 170 10.36 7.61 19.47
N LYS A 171 11.01 8.64 18.92
CA LYS A 171 12.46 8.60 18.68
C LYS A 171 13.23 8.57 19.99
N ASP A 172 12.97 9.53 20.87
CA ASP A 172 13.82 9.78 22.03
C ASP A 172 13.65 8.75 23.15
N ASN A 173 12.45 8.17 23.29
CA ASN A 173 12.13 7.25 24.39
C ASN A 173 11.94 5.79 23.94
N TRP A 174 11.53 5.57 22.69
CA TRP A 174 11.20 4.22 22.20
C TRP A 174 12.08 3.78 21.02
N GLY A 175 13.03 4.61 20.60
CA GLY A 175 13.99 4.27 19.55
C GLY A 175 13.35 4.01 18.18
N ILE A 176 12.15 4.53 17.92
CA ILE A 176 11.52 4.49 16.58
C ILE A 176 11.71 5.86 15.94
N THR A 177 12.48 5.91 14.85
CA THR A 177 12.57 7.11 14.03
C THR A 177 11.68 6.94 12.81
N PHE A 178 10.66 7.78 12.72
CA PHE A 178 9.83 7.88 11.52
C PHE A 178 10.60 8.60 10.42
N GLU A 179 10.56 8.05 9.20
CA GLU A 179 11.11 8.69 8.01
C GLU A 179 10.27 9.91 7.63
N THR A 180 8.95 9.75 7.66
CA THR A 180 7.99 10.82 7.38
C THR A 180 6.86 10.88 8.39
N LEU A 181 6.28 12.08 8.49
CA LEU A 181 5.01 12.38 9.13
C LEU A 181 4.11 13.03 8.07
N THR A 182 2.90 12.51 7.89
CA THR A 182 1.82 13.19 7.17
C THR A 182 0.73 13.61 8.17
N PRO A 183 0.20 14.84 8.11
CA PRO A 183 -0.69 15.34 9.16
C PRO A 183 -2.08 14.72 9.14
N LEU A 184 -2.62 14.40 7.97
CA LEU A 184 -3.97 13.84 7.82
C LEU A 184 -4.04 12.78 6.72
N ASN A 185 -4.90 11.79 6.96
CA ASN A 185 -5.35 10.80 5.98
C ASN A 185 -6.54 11.33 5.17
N GLU A 186 -6.51 11.21 3.84
CA GLU A 186 -7.60 11.60 2.94
C GLU A 186 -8.22 12.98 3.25
N PRO A 187 -7.43 14.05 3.40
CA PRO A 187 -7.93 15.33 3.88
C PRO A 187 -8.94 15.97 2.93
N GLY A 188 -8.88 15.75 1.61
CA GLY A 188 -9.82 16.32 0.65
C GLY A 188 -11.16 15.59 0.54
N ALA A 189 -11.36 14.49 1.27
CA ALA A 189 -12.58 13.67 1.19
C ALA A 189 -13.77 14.32 1.90
N ASP A 190 -14.92 14.39 1.23
CA ASP A 190 -16.17 14.99 1.73
C ASP A 190 -17.09 13.99 2.45
N TRP A 191 -16.65 12.75 2.63
CA TRP A 191 -17.36 11.71 3.37
C TRP A 191 -17.00 11.64 4.85
N TRP A 192 -16.04 12.46 5.33
CA TRP A 192 -15.73 12.58 6.75
C TRP A 192 -16.83 13.32 7.49
N LYS A 193 -17.78 12.57 8.04
CA LYS A 193 -18.98 13.11 8.68
C LYS A 193 -19.10 12.76 10.16
N GLU A 194 -19.65 13.70 10.93
CA GLU A 194 -20.04 13.46 12.33
C GLU A 194 -20.96 12.24 12.41
N GLY A 195 -20.71 11.35 13.38
CA GLY A 195 -21.43 10.08 13.49
C GLY A 195 -20.85 8.95 12.64
N GLY A 196 -19.71 9.17 11.99
CA GLY A 196 -18.99 8.19 11.20
C GLY A 196 -18.45 7.02 12.03
N ARG A 197 -18.17 5.88 11.37
CA ARG A 197 -17.71 4.66 12.06
C ARG A 197 -16.22 4.65 12.41
N GLN A 198 -15.49 5.70 12.03
CA GLN A 198 -14.05 5.85 12.17
C GLN A 198 -13.64 7.31 12.34
N GLU A 199 -12.42 7.54 12.83
CA GLU A 199 -11.74 8.84 12.76
C GLU A 199 -11.60 9.31 11.31
N GLY A 200 -11.77 10.61 11.09
CA GLY A 200 -11.61 11.27 9.80
C GLY A 200 -11.78 12.78 9.94
N CYS A 201 -10.99 13.56 9.21
CA CYS A 201 -11.10 15.01 9.25
C CYS A 201 -10.84 15.60 7.86
N HIS A 202 -11.87 16.21 7.28
CA HIS A 202 -11.69 16.99 6.07
C HIS A 202 -10.87 18.25 6.37
N VAL A 203 -9.98 18.58 5.45
CA VAL A 203 -9.26 19.85 5.31
C VAL A 203 -9.15 20.11 3.80
N SER A 204 -9.76 21.19 3.34
CA SER A 204 -9.92 21.43 1.90
C SER A 204 -8.58 21.55 1.16
N PRO A 205 -8.46 20.97 -0.06
CA PRO A 205 -7.26 21.09 -0.87
C PRO A 205 -7.05 22.54 -1.31
N GLY A 206 -5.79 23.00 -1.30
CA GLY A 206 -5.43 24.41 -1.51
C GLY A 206 -5.00 25.05 -0.21
N ASP A 207 -5.69 26.12 0.21
CA ASP A 207 -5.25 26.98 1.31
C ASP A 207 -5.13 26.24 2.65
N GLU A 208 -6.16 25.49 3.06
CA GLU A 208 -6.18 24.87 4.38
C GLU A 208 -5.16 23.72 4.49
N GLN A 209 -5.14 22.84 3.49
CA GLN A 209 -4.16 21.76 3.41
C GLN A 209 -2.73 22.31 3.35
N SER A 210 -2.48 23.38 2.58
CA SER A 210 -1.16 24.02 2.51
C SER A 210 -0.75 24.62 3.85
N LYS A 211 -1.66 25.29 4.57
CA LYS A 211 -1.38 25.84 5.90
C LYS A 211 -1.04 24.73 6.91
N LEU A 212 -1.75 23.61 6.88
CA LEU A 212 -1.50 22.48 7.78
C LEU A 212 -0.14 21.82 7.49
N LEU A 213 0.20 21.64 6.21
CA LEU A 213 1.51 21.12 5.79
C LEU A 213 2.64 22.07 6.24
N LEU A 214 2.47 23.38 6.07
CA LEU A 214 3.45 24.37 6.52
C LEU A 214 3.57 24.43 8.05
N ALA A 215 2.47 24.32 8.80
CA ALA A 215 2.49 24.22 10.26
C ALA A 215 3.29 22.99 10.72
N THR A 216 3.02 21.83 10.12
CA THR A 216 3.75 20.59 10.42
C THR A 216 5.23 20.71 10.09
N ALA A 217 5.58 21.31 8.95
CA ALA A 217 6.98 21.57 8.58
C ALA A 217 7.69 22.47 9.60
N ARG A 218 7.05 23.56 10.04
CA ARG A 218 7.62 24.48 11.04
C ARG A 218 7.91 23.76 12.36
N GLU A 219 6.97 22.96 12.85
CA GLU A 219 7.16 22.23 14.11
C GLU A 219 8.27 21.17 14.00
N LEU A 220 8.36 20.44 12.87
CA LEU A 220 9.48 19.52 12.61
C LEU A 220 10.84 20.25 12.60
N GLU A 221 10.91 21.44 11.98
CA GLU A 221 12.13 22.27 11.91
C GLU A 221 12.53 22.82 13.28
N LYS A 222 11.57 23.31 14.06
CA LYS A 222 11.76 23.85 15.42
C LYS A 222 12.43 22.85 16.35
N VAL A 223 12.06 21.57 16.26
CA VAL A 223 12.68 20.50 17.06
C VAL A 223 13.87 19.82 16.37
N LYS A 224 14.29 20.31 15.20
CA LYS A 224 15.35 19.72 14.36
C LYS A 224 15.12 18.24 14.10
N SER A 225 13.88 17.87 13.80
CA SER A 225 13.48 16.47 13.64
C SER A 225 14.21 15.80 12.47
N PRO A 226 14.66 14.54 12.61
CA PRO A 226 15.07 13.73 11.46
C PRO A 226 13.86 13.33 10.61
N THR A 227 12.66 13.24 11.19
CA THR A 227 11.41 12.98 10.48
C THR A 227 11.11 14.10 9.50
N LYS A 228 10.71 13.74 8.28
CA LYS A 228 10.37 14.69 7.21
C LYS A 228 8.86 14.76 6.99
N LEU A 229 8.41 15.75 6.22
CA LEU A 229 6.99 15.90 5.90
C LEU A 229 6.63 15.05 4.66
N SER A 230 5.53 14.31 4.72
CA SER A 230 4.83 13.73 3.57
C SER A 230 3.40 14.27 3.46
N GLY A 231 2.77 14.05 2.31
CA GLY A 231 1.40 14.47 1.95
C GLY A 231 1.18 14.18 0.45
N ALA A 232 0.03 14.34 -0.17
CA ALA A 232 -1.22 14.88 0.32
C ALA A 232 -2.17 13.82 0.92
N GLU A 233 -1.94 12.52 0.65
CA GLU A 233 -2.73 11.39 1.16
C GLU A 233 -4.19 11.35 0.66
N GLU A 234 -4.48 11.86 -0.54
CA GLU A 234 -5.86 11.82 -1.05
C GLU A 234 -6.31 10.39 -1.42
N SER A 235 -7.60 10.11 -1.20
CA SER A 235 -8.22 8.80 -1.40
C SER A 235 -8.26 8.36 -2.87
N LEU A 236 -8.51 9.33 -3.76
CA LEU A 236 -8.67 9.12 -5.19
C LEU A 236 -7.54 9.79 -5.95
N ILE A 237 -7.12 9.16 -7.06
CA ILE A 237 -6.06 9.69 -7.93
C ILE A 237 -6.41 11.08 -8.46
N ASP A 238 -7.67 11.30 -8.84
CA ASP A 238 -8.13 12.56 -9.39
C ASP A 238 -8.14 13.67 -8.31
N GLN A 239 -8.36 13.30 -7.05
CA GLN A 239 -8.21 14.20 -5.91
C GLN A 239 -6.74 14.52 -5.67
N SER A 240 -5.82 13.55 -5.75
CA SER A 240 -4.37 13.78 -5.65
C SER A 240 -3.85 14.75 -6.71
N VAL A 241 -4.34 14.64 -7.95
CA VAL A 241 -4.07 15.62 -9.02
C VAL A 241 -4.53 17.02 -8.62
N THR A 242 -5.76 17.12 -8.10
CA THR A 242 -6.36 18.39 -7.67
C THR A 242 -5.61 18.99 -6.48
N ALA A 243 -5.25 18.18 -5.49
CA ALA A 243 -4.47 18.59 -4.32
C ALA A 243 -3.09 19.08 -4.74
N TYR A 244 -2.39 18.38 -5.64
CA TYR A 244 -1.11 18.82 -6.17
C TYR A 244 -1.21 20.17 -6.88
N ASP A 245 -2.23 20.37 -7.72
CA ASP A 245 -2.39 21.60 -8.51
C ASP A 245 -2.78 22.80 -7.64
N LYS A 246 -3.58 22.59 -6.59
CA LYS A 246 -4.00 23.64 -5.65
C LYS A 246 -2.99 23.94 -4.55
N MET A 247 -2.11 22.99 -4.21
CA MET A 247 -1.15 23.14 -3.12
C MET A 247 -0.18 24.29 -3.37
N TRP A 248 -0.01 25.15 -2.36
CA TRP A 248 0.91 26.29 -2.46
C TRP A 248 2.33 25.84 -2.78
N PRO A 249 3.07 26.59 -3.62
CA PRO A 249 4.46 26.26 -3.94
C PRO A 249 5.35 26.08 -2.71
N GLU A 250 5.20 26.90 -1.65
CA GLU A 250 6.02 26.74 -0.44
C GLU A 250 5.69 25.43 0.31
N ALA A 251 4.42 25.06 0.42
CA ALA A 251 4.00 23.81 1.06
C ALA A 251 4.53 22.60 0.29
N LYS A 252 4.40 22.61 -1.05
CA LYS A 252 4.94 21.57 -1.93
C LYS A 252 6.46 21.45 -1.83
N ALA A 253 7.17 22.58 -1.69
CA ALA A 253 8.62 22.59 -1.50
C ALA A 253 9.05 21.92 -0.18
N LYS A 254 8.24 22.01 0.89
CA LYS A 254 8.50 21.37 2.19
C LYS A 254 8.27 19.85 2.22
N LEU A 255 7.44 19.31 1.31
CA LEU A 255 7.24 17.86 1.22
C LEU A 255 8.55 17.15 0.85
N ALA A 256 8.95 16.16 1.63
CA ALA A 256 10.04 15.25 1.27
C ALA A 256 9.54 14.07 0.42
N ARG A 257 8.25 13.76 0.48
CA ARG A 257 7.61 12.69 -0.28
C ARG A 257 6.16 13.04 -0.59
N PHE A 258 5.69 12.65 -1.78
CA PHE A 258 4.28 12.68 -2.12
C PHE A 258 3.63 11.32 -1.83
N ASN A 259 2.42 11.30 -1.30
CA ASN A 259 1.64 10.11 -1.00
C ASN A 259 0.24 10.23 -1.64
N THR A 260 -0.29 9.12 -2.14
CA THR A 260 -1.65 8.99 -2.69
C THR A 260 -2.23 7.62 -2.36
N HIS A 261 -3.55 7.53 -2.35
CA HIS A 261 -4.28 6.28 -2.39
C HIS A 261 -4.79 6.01 -3.80
N THR A 262 -5.20 4.77 -4.08
CA THR A 262 -5.67 4.35 -5.41
C THR A 262 -7.02 3.62 -5.38
N TYR A 263 -7.87 3.94 -4.41
CA TYR A 263 -9.23 3.39 -4.31
C TYR A 263 -10.10 3.67 -5.54
N GLY A 264 -9.77 4.71 -6.30
CA GLY A 264 -10.40 5.02 -7.57
C GLY A 264 -9.72 6.17 -8.31
N GLY A 265 -10.37 6.61 -9.39
CA GLY A 265 -9.88 7.68 -10.27
C GLY A 265 -9.34 7.19 -11.61
N SER A 266 -9.25 8.14 -12.53
CA SER A 266 -8.91 7.95 -13.94
C SER A 266 -7.57 8.60 -14.33
N LYS A 267 -7.09 9.58 -13.56
CA LYS A 267 -5.98 10.47 -13.93
C LYS A 267 -4.58 9.96 -13.57
N ARG A 268 -4.30 8.67 -13.77
CA ARG A 268 -3.01 8.05 -13.39
C ARG A 268 -1.83 8.68 -14.11
N ARG A 269 -1.98 8.94 -15.41
CA ARG A 269 -0.93 9.54 -16.24
C ARG A 269 -0.67 10.98 -15.83
N GLU A 270 -1.72 11.75 -15.60
CA GLU A 270 -1.64 13.14 -15.16
C GLU A 270 -1.01 13.27 -13.78
N LEU A 271 -1.31 12.32 -12.87
CA LEU A 271 -0.63 12.25 -11.58
C LEU A 271 0.85 11.91 -11.76
N GLN A 272 1.20 10.97 -12.63
CA GLN A 272 2.60 10.64 -12.93
C GLN A 272 3.37 11.84 -13.50
N GLU A 273 2.79 12.60 -14.42
CA GLU A 273 3.39 13.83 -14.95
C GLU A 273 3.69 14.85 -13.84
N ARG A 274 2.82 14.94 -12.83
CA ARG A 274 3.04 15.78 -11.64
C ARG A 274 4.13 15.26 -10.74
N MET A 275 4.27 13.93 -10.61
CA MET A 275 5.34 13.33 -9.84
C MET A 275 6.71 13.50 -10.53
N ASP A 276 6.75 13.50 -11.86
CA ASP A 276 7.94 13.86 -12.64
C ASP A 276 8.35 15.32 -12.38
N MET A 277 7.38 16.25 -12.36
CA MET A 277 7.63 17.65 -11.99
C MET A 277 8.04 17.82 -10.51
N PHE A 278 7.47 17.01 -9.62
CA PHE A 278 7.76 17.06 -8.19
C PHE A 278 9.19 16.61 -7.87
N GLY A 279 9.71 15.62 -8.60
CA GLY A 279 11.12 15.23 -8.57
C GLY A 279 11.62 14.63 -7.24
N LYS A 280 10.73 14.24 -6.34
CA LYS A 280 11.00 13.63 -5.03
C LYS A 280 10.27 12.29 -4.91
N PRO A 281 10.58 11.46 -3.90
CA PRO A 281 9.89 10.18 -3.69
C PRO A 281 8.37 10.30 -3.74
N PHE A 282 7.73 9.23 -4.22
CA PHE A 282 6.29 9.15 -4.39
C PHE A 282 5.81 7.75 -4.00
N TRP A 283 4.89 7.63 -3.04
CA TRP A 283 4.33 6.36 -2.59
C TRP A 283 2.86 6.23 -2.93
N MET A 284 2.46 5.01 -3.29
CA MET A 284 1.08 4.55 -3.14
C MET A 284 0.97 4.09 -1.68
N SER A 285 0.40 4.93 -0.83
CA SER A 285 0.43 4.79 0.64
C SER A 285 -0.75 3.99 1.18
N GLU A 286 -1.81 3.78 0.39
CA GLU A 286 -2.97 3.00 0.81
C GLU A 286 -3.82 2.47 -0.35
N TYR A 287 -4.14 1.17 -0.26
CA TYR A 287 -5.16 0.54 -1.06
C TYR A 287 -5.74 -0.67 -0.31
N GLY A 288 -7.01 -0.99 -0.57
CA GLY A 288 -7.65 -2.22 -0.12
C GLY A 288 -8.87 -2.54 -0.98
N ASP A 289 -9.29 -3.80 -0.97
CA ASP A 289 -10.52 -4.25 -1.63
C ASP A 289 -11.13 -5.44 -0.87
N ARG A 290 -12.35 -5.86 -1.24
CA ARG A 290 -13.07 -6.99 -0.63
C ARG A 290 -12.95 -8.31 -1.39
N ASP A 291 -12.14 -8.38 -2.45
CA ASP A 291 -11.97 -9.58 -3.26
C ASP A 291 -10.99 -10.55 -2.56
N PRO A 292 -11.47 -11.63 -1.90
CA PRO A 292 -10.62 -12.51 -1.12
C PRO A 292 -9.61 -13.28 -1.99
N SER A 293 -9.83 -13.39 -3.31
CA SER A 293 -8.88 -14.03 -4.23
C SER A 293 -7.57 -13.25 -4.32
N GLY A 294 -7.62 -11.92 -4.19
CA GLY A 294 -6.50 -11.02 -4.39
C GLY A 294 -6.22 -10.66 -5.85
N LEU A 295 -6.98 -11.18 -6.82
CA LEU A 295 -6.77 -10.86 -8.24
C LEU A 295 -7.07 -9.39 -8.53
N THR A 296 -8.07 -8.80 -7.86
CA THR A 296 -8.36 -7.36 -7.98
C THR A 296 -7.18 -6.51 -7.49
N MET A 297 -6.67 -6.80 -6.30
CA MET A 297 -5.42 -6.20 -5.78
C MET A 297 -4.23 -6.38 -6.73
N SER A 298 -4.05 -7.58 -7.30
CA SER A 298 -2.95 -7.85 -8.23
C SER A 298 -3.01 -6.97 -9.48
N LEU A 299 -4.20 -6.85 -10.08
CA LEU A 299 -4.44 -5.95 -11.21
C LEU A 299 -4.25 -4.47 -10.83
N GLN A 300 -4.57 -4.09 -9.60
CA GLN A 300 -4.33 -2.74 -9.09
C GLN A 300 -2.83 -2.45 -8.97
N ILE A 301 -2.06 -3.37 -8.36
CA ILE A 301 -0.59 -3.26 -8.26
C ILE A 301 0.02 -3.09 -9.66
N LEU A 302 -0.40 -3.90 -10.63
CA LEU A 302 0.08 -3.79 -12.01
C LEU A 302 -0.19 -2.40 -12.60
N LYS A 303 -1.43 -1.91 -12.50
CA LYS A 303 -1.81 -0.58 -13.02
C LYS A 303 -1.00 0.53 -12.37
N ASP A 304 -0.91 0.53 -11.04
CA ASP A 304 -0.24 1.60 -10.30
C ASP A 304 1.27 1.61 -10.60
N LEU A 305 1.92 0.44 -10.57
CA LEU A 305 3.37 0.36 -10.79
C LEU A 305 3.79 0.64 -12.24
N LYS A 306 2.93 0.33 -13.22
CA LYS A 306 3.20 0.64 -14.64
C LYS A 306 2.89 2.09 -15.00
N GLN A 307 1.78 2.65 -14.51
CA GLN A 307 1.28 3.96 -14.95
C GLN A 307 1.69 5.12 -14.03
N MET A 308 1.62 4.91 -12.71
CA MET A 308 1.94 5.97 -11.72
C MET A 308 3.39 5.90 -11.24
N ARG A 309 4.00 4.71 -11.31
CA ARG A 309 5.41 4.44 -10.94
C ARG A 309 5.80 4.89 -9.51
N PRO A 310 4.97 4.67 -8.47
CA PRO A 310 5.37 4.95 -7.10
C PRO A 310 6.54 4.06 -6.67
N SER A 311 7.41 4.54 -5.79
CA SER A 311 8.54 3.77 -5.26
C SER A 311 8.18 2.81 -4.13
N ALA A 312 6.97 2.91 -3.57
CA ALA A 312 6.42 1.93 -2.61
C ALA A 312 4.92 1.73 -2.81
N TRP A 313 4.41 0.60 -2.31
CA TRP A 313 3.00 0.26 -2.33
C TRP A 313 2.59 -0.37 -0.99
N CYS A 314 1.68 0.30 -0.28
CA CYS A 314 1.23 -0.12 1.05
C CYS A 314 -0.24 -0.53 1.03
N TYR A 315 -0.51 -1.77 1.43
CA TYR A 315 -1.89 -2.21 1.63
C TYR A 315 -2.48 -1.56 2.88
N TRP A 316 -3.79 -1.31 2.93
CA TRP A 316 -4.40 -0.67 4.09
C TRP A 316 -4.23 -1.52 5.36
N GLN A 317 -5.04 -2.57 5.49
CA GLN A 317 -5.07 -3.42 6.68
C GLN A 317 -4.71 -4.86 6.33
N VAL A 318 -3.69 -5.41 6.97
CA VAL A 318 -3.36 -6.84 6.84
C VAL A 318 -4.36 -7.74 7.55
N VAL A 319 -4.99 -7.24 8.62
CA VAL A 319 -6.09 -7.92 9.32
C VAL A 319 -7.31 -7.02 9.32
N ASP A 320 -8.48 -7.57 9.00
CA ASP A 320 -9.74 -6.86 9.13
C ASP A 320 -10.78 -7.70 9.90
N GLN A 321 -11.92 -7.13 10.25
CA GLN A 321 -12.99 -7.79 10.99
C GLN A 321 -13.45 -9.06 10.26
N THR A 322 -13.76 -10.12 11.01
CA THR A 322 -14.44 -11.33 10.53
C THR A 322 -15.54 -11.03 9.50
N GLY A 323 -15.37 -11.55 8.28
CA GLY A 323 -16.36 -11.45 7.19
C GLY A 323 -16.27 -10.18 6.35
N SER A 324 -15.29 -9.31 6.62
CA SER A 324 -15.07 -8.07 5.88
C SER A 324 -14.42 -8.32 4.52
N ASN A 325 -13.50 -9.29 4.45
CA ASN A 325 -12.62 -9.63 3.33
C ASN A 325 -11.66 -8.52 2.87
N TRP A 326 -11.49 -7.43 3.65
CA TRP A 326 -10.48 -6.43 3.32
C TRP A 326 -9.08 -6.88 3.72
N GLY A 327 -8.94 -7.53 4.87
CA GLY A 327 -7.67 -8.03 5.36
C GLY A 327 -7.13 -9.18 4.52
N PHE A 328 -5.82 -9.44 4.61
CA PHE A 328 -5.25 -10.69 4.10
C PHE A 328 -5.70 -11.90 4.93
N TRP A 329 -6.07 -11.65 6.18
CA TRP A 329 -6.84 -12.56 6.99
C TRP A 329 -7.83 -11.77 7.83
N ASP A 330 -8.97 -12.38 8.12
CA ASP A 330 -9.94 -11.78 9.02
C ASP A 330 -9.78 -12.35 10.44
N MET A 331 -9.97 -11.49 11.43
CA MET A 331 -10.07 -11.84 12.84
C MET A 331 -11.17 -10.98 13.46
N ASP A 332 -11.72 -11.38 14.61
CA ASP A 332 -12.58 -10.43 15.33
C ASP A 332 -11.73 -9.25 15.77
N LEU A 333 -12.19 -8.02 15.56
CA LEU A 333 -11.53 -6.80 16.00
C LEU A 333 -12.46 -5.94 16.88
N ASN A 334 -13.69 -6.40 17.17
CA ASN A 334 -14.71 -5.63 17.89
C ASN A 334 -15.19 -6.33 19.17
N GLY A 335 -14.32 -7.12 19.81
CA GLY A 335 -14.56 -7.66 21.15
C GLY A 335 -14.99 -9.13 21.22
N GLY A 336 -14.76 -9.92 20.17
CA GLY A 336 -14.96 -11.37 20.19
C GLY A 336 -13.68 -12.22 20.20
N GLY A 337 -13.77 -13.43 19.64
CA GLY A 337 -12.72 -14.45 19.69
C GLY A 337 -11.52 -14.20 18.78
N HIS A 338 -10.51 -15.06 18.87
CA HIS A 338 -9.22 -14.88 18.18
C HIS A 338 -9.03 -15.77 16.94
N THR A 339 -10.12 -16.33 16.41
CA THR A 339 -10.06 -17.22 15.24
C THR A 339 -9.69 -16.43 13.99
N ALA A 340 -8.62 -16.86 13.31
CA ALA A 340 -8.17 -16.25 12.07
C ALA A 340 -8.70 -17.02 10.84
N VAL A 341 -9.20 -16.29 9.85
CA VAL A 341 -9.56 -16.82 8.52
C VAL A 341 -8.60 -16.22 7.51
N THR A 342 -7.70 -17.02 6.94
CA THR A 342 -6.73 -16.54 5.94
C THR A 342 -7.33 -16.56 4.54
N HIS A 343 -7.19 -15.44 3.81
CA HIS A 343 -7.68 -15.30 2.44
C HIS A 343 -6.56 -15.56 1.42
N PRO A 344 -6.87 -16.08 0.22
CA PRO A 344 -5.90 -16.25 -0.87
C PRO A 344 -5.10 -15.00 -1.23
N LYS A 345 -5.67 -13.79 -1.03
CA LYS A 345 -4.98 -12.52 -1.27
C LYS A 345 -3.68 -12.36 -0.48
N LEU A 346 -3.51 -13.06 0.65
CA LEU A 346 -2.23 -13.17 1.34
C LEU A 346 -1.12 -13.70 0.41
N TYR A 347 -1.41 -14.82 -0.25
CA TYR A 347 -0.48 -15.52 -1.13
C TYR A 347 -0.31 -14.79 -2.46
N VAL A 348 -1.32 -14.05 -2.91
CA VAL A 348 -1.17 -13.11 -4.03
C VAL A 348 -0.20 -11.99 -3.66
N MET A 349 -0.35 -11.34 -2.51
CA MET A 349 0.59 -10.32 -2.05
C MET A 349 2.02 -10.89 -1.92
N ALA A 350 2.14 -12.15 -1.51
CA ALA A 350 3.42 -12.84 -1.37
C ALA A 350 4.15 -13.05 -2.71
N ASN A 351 3.45 -13.20 -3.84
CA ASN A 351 4.06 -13.24 -5.19
C ASN A 351 4.79 -11.93 -5.54
N TYR A 352 4.37 -10.80 -4.98
CA TYR A 352 5.06 -9.52 -5.16
C TYR A 352 6.11 -9.31 -4.07
N SER A 353 5.66 -9.29 -2.82
CA SER A 353 6.44 -8.81 -1.70
C SER A 353 7.66 -9.66 -1.36
N ARG A 354 7.59 -10.98 -1.55
CA ARG A 354 8.71 -11.88 -1.25
C ARG A 354 9.82 -11.84 -2.30
N PHE A 355 9.50 -11.48 -3.53
CA PHE A 355 10.44 -11.57 -4.66
C PHE A 355 10.95 -10.20 -5.10
N ILE A 356 10.10 -9.17 -5.12
CA ILE A 356 10.48 -7.80 -5.45
C ILE A 356 10.88 -7.07 -4.17
N ARG A 357 12.13 -7.26 -3.74
CA ARG A 357 12.67 -6.73 -2.47
C ARG A 357 13.17 -5.28 -2.61
N PRO A 358 13.29 -4.52 -1.50
CA PRO A 358 13.84 -3.17 -1.53
C PRO A 358 15.16 -3.08 -2.29
N GLY A 359 15.30 -2.03 -3.10
CA GLY A 359 16.40 -1.79 -4.02
C GLY A 359 16.35 -2.61 -5.32
N ALA A 360 15.23 -3.27 -5.63
CA ALA A 360 14.94 -3.72 -7.00
C ALA A 360 14.69 -2.51 -7.91
N ARG A 361 14.76 -2.73 -9.23
CA ARG A 361 14.47 -1.74 -10.27
C ARG A 361 13.46 -2.32 -11.24
N PHE A 362 12.35 -1.63 -11.48
CA PHE A 362 11.40 -2.06 -12.51
C PHE A 362 11.96 -1.83 -13.90
N ILE A 363 11.63 -2.74 -14.81
CA ILE A 363 12.04 -2.70 -16.22
C ILE A 363 10.81 -2.85 -17.11
N GLU A 364 10.96 -2.52 -18.39
CA GLU A 364 9.86 -2.59 -19.35
C GLU A 364 9.46 -4.04 -19.69
N VAL A 365 8.15 -4.25 -19.77
CA VAL A 365 7.53 -5.52 -20.19
C VAL A 365 6.29 -5.25 -21.04
N GLY A 366 6.24 -5.91 -22.20
CA GLY A 366 5.35 -5.57 -23.31
C GLY A 366 3.90 -6.04 -23.20
N ASP A 367 3.35 -6.19 -22.00
CA ASP A 367 1.93 -6.51 -21.78
C ASP A 367 1.42 -5.93 -20.45
N ASP A 368 0.11 -5.73 -20.30
CA ASP A 368 -0.45 -5.10 -19.09
C ASP A 368 -0.61 -6.06 -17.89
N HIS A 369 -0.40 -7.36 -18.09
CA HIS A 369 -0.65 -8.39 -17.09
C HIS A 369 0.61 -8.92 -16.42
N THR A 370 1.78 -8.38 -16.79
CA THR A 370 3.06 -8.73 -16.20
C THR A 370 3.75 -7.52 -15.59
N LEU A 371 4.40 -7.74 -14.44
CA LEU A 371 5.37 -6.84 -13.84
C LEU A 371 6.76 -7.44 -13.96
N ALA A 372 7.75 -6.65 -14.36
CA ALA A 372 9.15 -7.08 -14.46
C ALA A 372 10.06 -6.21 -13.58
N ALA A 373 10.94 -6.85 -12.81
CA ALA A 373 11.91 -6.17 -11.97
C ALA A 373 13.26 -6.88 -11.96
N MET A 374 14.33 -6.10 -11.80
CA MET A 374 15.70 -6.57 -11.61
C MET A 374 16.17 -6.33 -10.18
N LYS A 375 16.81 -7.33 -9.57
CA LYS A 375 17.56 -7.18 -8.33
C LYS A 375 18.95 -7.76 -8.50
N GLY A 376 19.95 -6.90 -8.69
CA GLY A 376 21.26 -7.36 -9.17
C GLY A 376 21.10 -7.98 -10.56
N ASN A 377 21.50 -9.25 -10.70
CA ASN A 377 21.32 -10.02 -11.95
C ASN A 377 20.10 -10.95 -11.90
N ASP A 378 19.23 -10.84 -10.91
CA ASP A 378 18.03 -11.65 -10.82
C ASP A 378 16.87 -10.90 -11.49
N LEU A 379 16.24 -11.54 -12.47
CA LEU A 379 15.00 -11.10 -13.11
C LEU A 379 13.81 -11.74 -12.38
N ILE A 380 12.86 -10.91 -11.98
CA ILE A 380 11.57 -11.31 -11.42
C ILE A 380 10.48 -10.89 -12.39
N LEU A 381 9.62 -11.84 -12.78
CA LEU A 381 8.39 -11.59 -13.53
C LEU A 381 7.21 -12.02 -12.68
N VAL A 382 6.19 -11.17 -12.52
CA VAL A 382 4.94 -11.52 -11.83
C VAL A 382 3.78 -11.35 -12.80
N VAL A 383 3.06 -12.42 -13.09
CA VAL A 383 1.99 -12.49 -14.09
C VAL A 383 0.66 -12.67 -13.39
N THR A 384 -0.35 -11.88 -13.76
CA THR A 384 -1.73 -12.02 -13.28
C THR A 384 -2.65 -12.49 -14.40
N ARG A 385 -3.39 -13.57 -14.17
CA ARG A 385 -4.46 -14.04 -15.06
C ARG A 385 -5.78 -14.03 -14.29
N LYS A 386 -6.79 -13.34 -14.82
CA LYS A 386 -8.16 -13.35 -14.30
C LYS A 386 -9.09 -13.85 -15.41
N GLY A 387 -9.85 -14.89 -15.13
CA GLY A 387 -10.70 -15.59 -16.11
C GLY A 387 -9.98 -16.75 -16.79
N GLU A 388 -9.15 -16.49 -17.79
CA GLU A 388 -8.53 -17.54 -18.61
C GLU A 388 -7.03 -17.67 -18.36
N GLY A 389 -6.56 -18.93 -18.34
CA GLY A 389 -5.15 -19.27 -18.36
C GLY A 389 -4.62 -19.36 -19.79
N GLY A 390 -3.37 -19.80 -19.92
CA GLY A 390 -2.82 -20.12 -21.21
C GLY A 390 -1.30 -20.10 -21.24
N LYS A 391 -0.81 -20.63 -22.36
CA LYS A 391 0.58 -20.53 -22.75
C LYS A 391 1.02 -19.07 -22.77
N THR A 392 2.17 -18.79 -22.19
CA THR A 392 2.78 -17.46 -22.07
C THR A 392 4.23 -17.58 -22.47
N THR A 393 4.69 -16.74 -23.40
CA THR A 393 6.06 -16.77 -23.91
C THR A 393 6.71 -15.41 -23.68
N PHE A 394 7.79 -15.36 -22.92
CA PHE A 394 8.61 -14.16 -22.71
C PHE A 394 9.83 -14.17 -23.63
N ASP A 395 10.01 -13.07 -24.34
CA ASP A 395 11.22 -12.78 -25.10
C ASP A 395 12.22 -12.01 -24.23
N LEU A 396 13.33 -12.67 -23.90
CA LEU A 396 14.44 -12.13 -23.12
C LEU A 396 15.64 -11.76 -24.01
N SER A 397 15.45 -11.66 -25.33
CA SER A 397 16.50 -11.41 -26.32
C SER A 397 17.35 -10.18 -26.01
N LYS A 398 16.74 -9.14 -25.41
CA LYS A 398 17.37 -7.86 -25.04
C LYS A 398 18.34 -7.95 -23.86
N PHE A 399 18.36 -9.04 -23.11
CA PHE A 399 19.41 -9.28 -22.11
C PHE A 399 20.71 -9.68 -22.80
N LYS A 400 21.89 -9.32 -22.26
CA LYS A 400 23.18 -9.81 -22.78
C LYS A 400 23.28 -11.33 -22.62
N SER A 401 22.92 -11.84 -21.45
CA SER A 401 22.78 -13.27 -21.17
C SER A 401 21.66 -13.51 -20.17
N VAL A 402 21.08 -14.71 -20.19
CA VAL A 402 20.01 -15.13 -19.27
C VAL A 402 20.42 -16.39 -18.51
N GLY A 403 19.76 -16.63 -17.37
CA GLY A 403 19.86 -17.90 -16.64
C GLY A 403 19.38 -19.10 -17.46
N LYS A 404 19.72 -20.31 -17.00
CA LYS A 404 19.34 -21.56 -17.70
C LYS A 404 17.89 -21.98 -17.45
N ASP A 405 17.29 -21.51 -16.37
CA ASP A 405 15.96 -21.88 -15.93
C ASP A 405 15.33 -20.80 -15.05
N ALA A 406 14.00 -20.88 -14.89
CA ALA A 406 13.20 -20.06 -14.01
C ALA A 406 12.69 -20.90 -12.84
N GLN A 407 12.84 -20.40 -11.61
CA GLN A 407 12.04 -20.89 -10.48
C GLN A 407 10.63 -20.32 -10.59
N VAL A 408 9.61 -21.13 -10.32
CA VAL A 408 8.21 -20.74 -10.49
C VAL A 408 7.45 -20.88 -9.18
N TYR A 409 6.62 -19.88 -8.86
CA TYR A 409 5.71 -19.87 -7.72
C TYR A 409 4.31 -19.50 -8.20
N VAL A 410 3.29 -20.24 -7.76
CA VAL A 410 1.90 -20.07 -8.22
C VAL A 410 0.96 -19.88 -7.04
N THR A 411 0.15 -18.83 -7.10
CA THR A 411 -1.08 -18.71 -6.31
C THR A 411 -2.27 -18.83 -7.24
N ALA A 412 -3.13 -19.82 -7.03
CA ALA A 412 -4.30 -20.16 -7.82
C ALA A 412 -5.31 -20.93 -6.93
N PRO A 413 -6.54 -21.25 -7.38
CA PRO A 413 -7.42 -22.14 -6.63
C PRO A 413 -6.71 -23.45 -6.22
N GLY A 414 -6.60 -23.70 -4.91
CA GLY A 414 -5.89 -24.86 -4.36
C GLY A 414 -4.36 -24.74 -4.27
N LYS A 415 -3.76 -23.63 -4.70
CA LYS A 415 -2.31 -23.36 -4.63
C LYS A 415 -2.04 -22.05 -3.90
N ASN A 416 -1.29 -22.14 -2.80
CA ASN A 416 -0.95 -21.01 -1.94
C ASN A 416 0.54 -20.71 -2.04
N LEU A 417 0.93 -19.87 -2.99
CA LEU A 417 2.34 -19.60 -3.32
C LEU A 417 3.15 -20.90 -3.51
N ALA A 418 2.55 -21.87 -4.19
CA ALA A 418 3.12 -23.19 -4.40
C ALA A 418 4.37 -23.09 -5.25
N GLU A 419 5.48 -23.67 -4.77
CA GLU A 419 6.69 -23.81 -5.56
C GLU A 419 6.50 -24.91 -6.61
N MET A 420 6.70 -24.56 -7.87
CA MET A 420 6.50 -25.46 -9.01
C MET A 420 7.85 -25.93 -9.56
N PRO A 421 7.89 -27.01 -10.37
CA PRO A 421 9.10 -27.42 -11.07
C PRO A 421 9.70 -26.27 -11.88
N ARG A 422 11.04 -26.21 -11.92
CA ARG A 422 11.77 -25.19 -12.68
C ARG A 422 11.49 -25.35 -14.18
N ILE A 423 11.34 -24.25 -14.87
CA ILE A 423 11.13 -24.22 -16.32
C ILE A 423 12.45 -23.87 -17.00
N LYS A 424 12.90 -24.69 -17.95
CA LYS A 424 14.11 -24.41 -18.73
C LYS A 424 13.89 -23.21 -19.63
N ILE A 425 14.95 -22.41 -19.77
CA ILE A 425 15.00 -21.30 -20.73
C ILE A 425 15.77 -21.81 -21.95
N GLU A 426 15.11 -21.76 -23.11
CA GLU A 426 15.69 -22.20 -24.37
C GLU A 426 16.14 -20.97 -25.16
N GLY A 427 17.45 -20.86 -25.39
CA GLY A 427 18.04 -19.63 -25.92
C GLY A 427 17.82 -18.44 -24.97
N LYS A 428 16.98 -17.50 -25.38
CA LYS A 428 16.53 -16.36 -24.57
C LYS A 428 14.99 -16.30 -24.49
N THR A 429 14.36 -17.46 -24.51
CA THR A 429 12.90 -17.58 -24.46
C THR A 429 12.49 -18.37 -23.23
N LEU A 430 11.62 -17.79 -22.42
CA LEU A 430 10.95 -18.47 -21.32
C LEU A 430 9.51 -18.73 -21.73
N GLN A 431 9.11 -19.99 -21.79
CA GLN A 431 7.76 -20.39 -22.17
C GLN A 431 7.13 -21.22 -21.05
N ALA A 432 5.94 -20.82 -20.62
CA ALA A 432 5.25 -21.43 -19.48
C ALA A 432 3.74 -21.48 -19.72
N GLU A 433 3.07 -22.46 -19.11
CA GLU A 433 1.63 -22.44 -18.96
C GLU A 433 1.29 -21.64 -17.70
N VAL A 434 0.44 -20.61 -17.82
CA VAL A 434 -0.02 -19.80 -16.67
C VAL A 434 -1.49 -20.09 -16.44
N GLU A 435 -1.84 -20.53 -15.23
CA GLU A 435 -3.19 -20.99 -14.89
C GLU A 435 -4.21 -19.85 -14.93
N ALA A 436 -5.48 -20.21 -15.15
CA ALA A 436 -6.61 -19.30 -14.95
C ALA A 436 -6.69 -18.85 -13.50
N ASP A 437 -7.23 -17.64 -13.28
CA ASP A 437 -7.46 -17.06 -11.93
C ASP A 437 -6.24 -17.19 -11.00
N SER A 438 -5.07 -16.83 -11.52
CA SER A 438 -3.79 -17.06 -10.86
C SER A 438 -2.87 -15.83 -10.85
N VAL A 439 -1.93 -15.84 -9.92
CA VAL A 439 -0.74 -15.02 -9.94
C VAL A 439 0.48 -15.94 -9.92
N THR A 440 1.31 -15.82 -10.95
CA THR A 440 2.51 -16.66 -11.12
C THR A 440 3.77 -15.79 -11.11
N THR A 441 4.72 -16.14 -10.26
CA THR A 441 6.04 -15.48 -10.19
C THR A 441 7.12 -16.36 -10.78
N PHE A 442 7.90 -15.81 -11.71
CA PHE A 442 9.10 -16.42 -12.27
C PHE A 442 10.34 -15.70 -11.75
N VAL A 443 11.32 -16.44 -11.27
CA VAL A 443 12.63 -15.92 -10.84
C VAL A 443 13.73 -16.55 -11.68
N VAL A 444 14.38 -15.73 -12.49
CA VAL A 444 15.51 -16.13 -13.35
C VAL A 444 16.78 -15.50 -12.81
N LYS A 445 17.74 -16.33 -12.39
CA LYS A 445 19.03 -15.86 -11.87
C LYS A 445 20.04 -15.68 -13.00
N GLY A 446 20.95 -14.73 -12.86
CA GLY A 446 22.08 -14.56 -13.80
C GLY A 446 21.72 -13.86 -15.12
N CYS A 447 20.65 -13.08 -15.13
CA CYS A 447 20.29 -12.18 -16.23
C CYS A 447 21.20 -10.95 -16.23
N ARG A 448 22.09 -10.85 -17.21
CA ARG A 448 22.99 -9.70 -17.38
C ARG A 448 22.37 -8.68 -18.32
N THR A 449 22.29 -7.43 -17.87
CA THR A 449 21.73 -6.29 -18.62
C THR A 449 22.78 -5.54 -19.42
#